data_AF-A0A7V3ML38-F1
#
_entry.id   AF-A0A7V3ML38-F1
#
_cell.length_a   1.000
_cell.length_b   1.000
_cell.length_c   1.000
_cell.angle_alpha   90.00
_cell.angle_beta   90.00
_cell.angle_gamma   90.00
#
_symmetry.space_group_name_H-M   'P 1'
#
loop_
_entity.id
_entity.type
_entity.pdbx_description
1 polymer ?
#
loop_
_entity_poly.entity_id
_entity_poly.type
_entity_poly.pdbx_seq_one_letter_code
_entity_poly.pdbx_strand_id
1 'polypeptide(L)'
;MTEVIVDQRPEGLRAVYLVEVSDAQEARTLSKLFTDLEARVQIRQLSTGKLVSYAVQVHDSESSILGEMERQLKGNYGFVITQRSFDEIIYRIVADLCADTSSKLLPIPRCCICGRTEPFPSVIVNLSDEQGQVRLRRDYCASCAASATATTNKEFVRSLLASDGKHIRGIEGAQLVRRRSGNRPIRFKISR
;
A
#
# COMPACT_ATOMS: atom_id res chain seq x y z
N MET A 1 -25.67 5.31 12.24
CA MET A 1 -24.85 4.15 12.59
C MET A 1 -23.48 4.25 11.94
N THR A 2 -22.39 4.07 12.68
CA THR A 2 -21.01 4.13 12.16
C THR A 2 -20.53 2.71 11.81
N GLU A 3 -19.77 2.56 10.72
CA GLU A 3 -19.26 1.27 10.24
C GLU A 3 -17.73 1.24 10.28
N VAL A 4 -17.15 0.15 10.79
CA VAL A 4 -15.71 -0.16 10.67
C VAL A 4 -15.53 -1.21 9.59
N ILE A 5 -14.74 -0.88 8.58
CA ILE A 5 -14.40 -1.76 7.46
C ILE A 5 -12.93 -2.10 7.55
N VAL A 6 -12.62 -3.39 7.53
CA VAL A 6 -11.26 -3.91 7.65
C VAL A 6 -10.93 -4.68 6.38
N ASP A 7 -9.98 -4.15 5.63
CA ASP A 7 -9.45 -4.73 4.40
C ASP A 7 -8.09 -5.36 4.70
N GLN A 8 -8.00 -6.68 4.56
CA GLN A 8 -6.75 -7.43 4.68
C GLN A 8 -6.28 -7.74 3.27
N ARG A 9 -5.11 -7.22 2.92
CA ARG A 9 -4.51 -7.41 1.60
C ARG A 9 -3.56 -8.59 1.62
N PRO A 10 -3.50 -9.38 0.54
CA PRO A 10 -2.54 -10.46 0.44
C PRO A 10 -1.11 -9.91 0.50
N GLU A 11 -0.21 -10.70 1.08
CA GLU A 11 1.22 -10.50 0.95
C GLU A 11 1.67 -10.84 -0.47
N GLY A 12 2.93 -10.54 -0.79
CA GLY A 12 3.48 -10.85 -2.09
C GLY A 12 4.85 -10.25 -2.30
N LEU A 13 5.47 -10.64 -3.40
CA LEU A 13 6.78 -10.14 -3.81
C LEU A 13 6.69 -8.66 -4.18
N ARG A 14 7.67 -7.89 -3.71
CA ARG A 14 7.74 -6.44 -3.93
C ARG A 14 8.94 -6.10 -4.80
N ALA A 15 8.78 -5.09 -5.63
CA ALA A 15 9.88 -4.47 -6.35
C ALA A 15 9.73 -2.96 -6.40
N VAL A 16 10.84 -2.25 -6.50
CA VAL A 16 10.89 -0.83 -6.80
C VAL A 16 11.65 -0.63 -8.10
N TYR A 17 11.04 0.11 -9.02
CA TYR A 17 11.62 0.51 -10.29
C TYR A 17 11.85 2.01 -10.25
N LEU A 18 13.07 2.44 -10.59
CA LEU A 18 13.41 3.85 -10.79
C LEU A 18 13.88 3.97 -12.23
N VAL A 19 13.28 4.90 -12.97
CA VAL A 19 13.51 5.09 -14.40
C VAL A 19 13.77 6.57 -14.63
N GLU A 20 14.90 6.88 -15.26
CA GLU A 20 15.13 8.23 -15.76
C GLU A 20 14.41 8.36 -17.11
N VAL A 21 13.66 9.44 -17.27
CA VAL A 21 12.95 9.76 -18.50
C VAL A 21 13.50 11.07 -19.07
N SER A 22 13.60 11.13 -20.39
CA SER A 22 14.17 12.23 -21.15
C SER A 22 13.17 13.37 -21.30
N ASP A 23 11.87 13.04 -21.37
CA ASP A 23 10.80 14.01 -21.55
C ASP A 23 9.45 13.56 -20.95
N ALA A 24 8.46 14.45 -21.03
CA ALA A 24 7.11 14.19 -20.54
C ALA A 24 6.36 13.12 -21.34
N GLN A 25 6.72 12.90 -22.60
CA GLN A 25 6.08 11.88 -23.43
C GLN A 25 6.54 10.47 -23.01
N GLU A 26 7.83 10.31 -22.75
CA GLU A 26 8.42 9.10 -22.20
C GLU A 26 7.83 8.80 -20.80
N ALA A 27 7.70 9.82 -19.95
CA ALA A 27 7.01 9.68 -18.66
C ALA A 27 5.55 9.19 -18.78
N ARG A 28 4.80 9.69 -19.78
CA ARG A 28 3.42 9.26 -20.06
C ARG A 28 3.36 7.82 -20.56
N THR A 29 4.28 7.44 -21.45
CA THR A 29 4.39 6.05 -21.95
C THR A 29 4.68 5.09 -20.80
N LEU A 30 5.62 5.45 -19.92
CA LEU A 30 5.94 4.69 -18.72
C LEU A 30 4.72 4.57 -17.80
N SER A 31 4.02 5.68 -17.52
CA SER A 31 2.81 5.66 -16.70
C SER A 31 1.75 4.72 -17.28
N LYS A 32 1.53 4.75 -18.60
CA LYS A 32 0.57 3.88 -19.26
C LYS A 32 0.94 2.40 -19.10
N LEU A 33 2.23 2.06 -19.26
CA LEU A 33 2.72 0.69 -19.06
C LEU A 33 2.36 0.16 -17.66
N PHE A 34 2.57 0.96 -16.62
CA PHE A 34 2.21 0.58 -15.26
C PHE A 34 0.68 0.52 -15.07
N THR A 35 -0.07 1.49 -15.59
CA THR A 35 -1.55 1.46 -15.52
C THR A 35 -2.15 0.20 -16.15
N ASP A 36 -1.62 -0.25 -17.30
CA ASP A 36 -2.09 -1.46 -17.98
C ASP A 36 -1.87 -2.74 -17.14
N LEU A 37 -0.97 -2.70 -16.16
CA LEU A 37 -0.67 -3.82 -15.25
C LEU A 37 -1.50 -3.82 -13.96
N GLU A 38 -2.20 -2.73 -13.63
CA GLU A 38 -2.96 -2.60 -12.36
C GLU A 38 -4.06 -3.66 -12.18
N ALA A 39 -4.51 -4.29 -13.27
CA ALA A 39 -5.46 -5.39 -13.22
C ALA A 39 -4.89 -6.68 -12.59
N ARG A 40 -3.56 -6.82 -12.58
CA ARG A 40 -2.86 -8.03 -12.12
C ARG A 40 -1.97 -7.77 -10.91
N VAL A 41 -1.44 -6.57 -10.79
CA VAL A 41 -0.45 -6.23 -9.77
C VAL A 41 -0.85 -4.95 -9.03
N GLN A 42 -0.43 -4.82 -7.77
CA GLN A 42 -0.61 -3.56 -7.05
C GLN A 42 0.53 -2.61 -7.40
N ILE A 43 0.20 -1.38 -7.75
CA ILE A 43 1.18 -0.38 -8.17
C ILE A 43 1.01 0.88 -7.32
N ARG A 44 2.15 1.47 -6.95
CA ARG A 44 2.19 2.77 -6.28
C ARG A 44 3.32 3.59 -6.90
N GLN A 45 2.96 4.68 -7.58
CA GLN A 45 3.95 5.65 -8.01
C GLN A 45 4.56 6.34 -6.78
N LEU A 46 5.89 6.41 -6.75
CA LEU A 46 6.65 7.02 -5.65
C LEU A 46 7.21 8.39 -6.05
N SER A 47 7.47 8.64 -7.34
CA SER A 47 7.95 9.93 -7.82
C SER A 47 7.49 10.28 -9.23
N THR A 48 7.50 11.58 -9.55
CA THR A 48 7.26 12.16 -10.88
C THR A 48 8.35 13.16 -11.24
N GLY A 49 8.53 13.47 -12.53
CA GLY A 49 9.55 14.39 -13.02
C GLY A 49 10.53 13.68 -13.92
N LYS A 50 11.82 14.05 -13.85
CA LYS A 50 12.89 13.42 -14.62
C LYS A 50 13.20 12.00 -14.13
N LEU A 51 13.03 11.76 -12.84
CA LEU A 51 13.07 10.45 -12.23
C LEU A 51 11.64 10.01 -11.89
N VAL A 52 11.18 8.98 -12.59
CA VAL A 52 9.89 8.34 -12.33
C VAL A 52 10.13 7.02 -11.61
N SER A 53 9.44 6.80 -10.51
CA SER A 53 9.61 5.57 -9.75
C SER A 53 8.28 4.96 -9.31
N TYR A 54 8.25 3.63 -9.24
CA TYR A 54 7.08 2.83 -8.89
C TYR A 54 7.49 1.73 -7.91
N ALA A 55 6.73 1.59 -6.82
CA ALA A 55 6.66 0.34 -6.09
C ALA A 55 5.61 -0.56 -6.74
N VAL A 56 5.90 -1.85 -6.79
CA VAL A 56 5.02 -2.90 -7.34
C VAL A 56 4.94 -4.04 -6.34
N GLN A 57 3.75 -4.60 -6.16
CA GLN A 57 3.55 -5.85 -5.42
C GLN A 57 2.76 -6.84 -6.28
N VAL A 58 3.30 -8.05 -6.43
CA VAL A 58 2.68 -9.17 -7.15
C VAL A 58 2.39 -10.31 -6.18
N HIS A 59 1.37 -11.11 -6.49
CA HIS A 59 1.19 -12.37 -5.78
C HIS A 59 2.33 -13.35 -6.13
N ASP A 60 2.69 -14.26 -5.22
CA ASP A 60 3.84 -15.16 -5.40
C ASP A 60 3.74 -16.03 -6.67
N SER A 61 2.52 -16.42 -7.04
CA SER A 61 2.22 -17.17 -8.28
C SER A 61 2.50 -16.38 -9.57
N GLU A 62 2.65 -15.06 -9.48
CA GLU A 62 2.87 -14.15 -10.61
C GLU A 62 4.26 -13.51 -10.58
N SER A 63 5.21 -14.13 -9.88
CA SER A 63 6.59 -13.64 -9.73
C SER A 63 7.32 -13.36 -11.06
N SER A 64 6.96 -14.05 -12.14
CA SER A 64 7.52 -13.85 -13.48
C SER A 64 7.27 -12.45 -14.04
N ILE A 65 6.15 -11.79 -13.66
CA ILE A 65 5.81 -10.43 -14.10
C ILE A 65 6.93 -9.45 -13.77
N LEU A 66 7.49 -9.54 -12.56
CA LEU A 66 8.55 -8.62 -12.13
C LEU A 66 9.81 -8.73 -13.00
N GLY A 67 10.13 -9.94 -13.48
CA GLY A 67 11.25 -10.18 -14.40
C GLY A 67 10.99 -9.66 -15.82
N GLU A 68 9.75 -9.81 -16.30
CA GLU A 68 9.32 -9.26 -17.59
C GLU A 68 9.38 -7.73 -17.58
N MET A 69 8.84 -7.09 -16.53
CA MET A 69 8.90 -5.64 -16.34
C MET A 69 10.33 -5.13 -16.33
N GLU A 70 11.22 -5.77 -15.57
CA GLU A 70 12.62 -5.38 -15.51
C GLU A 70 13.29 -5.44 -16.89
N ARG A 71 13.05 -6.53 -17.64
CA ARG A 71 13.58 -6.69 -19.00
C ARG A 71 13.04 -5.63 -19.95
N GLN A 72 11.74 -5.36 -19.91
CA GLN A 72 11.10 -4.36 -20.75
C GLN A 72 11.63 -2.95 -20.44
N LEU A 73 11.76 -2.59 -19.17
CA LEU A 73 12.29 -1.28 -18.79
C LEU A 73 13.75 -1.14 -19.23
N LYS A 74 14.62 -2.12 -18.92
CA LYS A 74 16.04 -2.08 -19.34
C LYS A 74 16.23 -2.07 -20.86
N GLY A 75 15.26 -2.59 -21.62
CA GLY A 75 15.30 -2.56 -23.09
C GLY A 75 14.86 -1.25 -23.73
N ASN A 76 14.11 -0.41 -23.01
CA ASN A 76 13.50 0.81 -23.58
C ASN A 76 14.04 2.12 -22.99
N TYR A 77 14.72 2.07 -21.84
CA TYR A 77 15.17 3.26 -21.10
C TYR A 77 16.67 3.17 -20.81
N GLY A 78 17.38 4.31 -20.94
CA GLY A 78 18.83 4.37 -20.76
C GLY A 78 19.31 4.17 -19.32
N PHE A 79 18.45 4.47 -18.34
CA PHE A 79 18.77 4.32 -16.92
C PHE A 79 17.60 3.70 -16.16
N VAL A 80 17.82 2.51 -15.62
CA VAL A 80 16.85 1.74 -14.84
C VAL A 80 17.52 1.12 -13.63
N ILE A 81 17.04 1.46 -12.44
CA ILE A 81 17.38 0.76 -11.20
C ILE A 81 16.20 -0.12 -10.80
N THR A 82 16.48 -1.34 -10.38
CA THR A 82 15.47 -2.28 -9.87
C THR A 82 15.93 -2.85 -8.53
N GLN A 83 15.08 -2.76 -7.53
CA GLN A 83 15.28 -3.35 -6.20
C GLN A 83 14.17 -4.37 -5.93
N ARG A 84 14.52 -5.61 -5.56
CA ARG A 84 13.57 -6.71 -5.28
C ARG A 84 13.06 -6.73 -3.84
N SER A 85 12.85 -5.55 -3.28
CA SER A 85 12.26 -5.34 -1.95
C SER A 85 11.74 -3.91 -1.85
N PHE A 86 10.85 -3.67 -0.89
CA PHE A 86 10.55 -2.32 -0.43
C PHE A 86 10.93 -2.19 1.04
N ASP A 87 11.84 -1.28 1.34
CA ASP A 87 12.28 -0.93 2.68
C ASP A 87 12.60 0.56 2.80
N GLU A 88 12.91 1.01 4.03
CA GLU A 88 13.15 2.43 4.28
C GLU A 88 14.44 2.93 3.60
N ILE A 89 15.41 2.04 3.36
CA ILE A 89 16.67 2.40 2.69
C ILE A 89 16.39 2.71 1.22
N ILE A 90 15.68 1.82 0.51
CA ILE A 90 15.33 2.09 -0.89
C ILE A 90 14.41 3.31 -1.01
N TYR A 91 13.50 3.54 -0.07
CA TYR A 91 12.68 4.77 -0.10
C TYR A 91 13.51 6.04 0.11
N ARG A 92 14.50 6.02 1.01
CA ARG A 92 15.44 7.13 1.17
C ARG A 92 16.26 7.37 -0.09
N ILE A 93 16.75 6.31 -0.74
CA ILE A 93 17.44 6.42 -2.03
C ILE A 93 16.55 7.09 -3.08
N VAL A 94 15.27 6.71 -3.17
CA VAL A 94 14.31 7.37 -4.07
C VAL A 94 14.17 8.85 -3.73
N ALA A 95 14.07 9.21 -2.45
CA ALA A 95 13.94 10.59 -2.00
C ALA A 95 15.18 11.43 -2.35
N ASP A 96 16.38 10.89 -2.11
CA ASP A 96 17.66 11.55 -2.41
C ASP A 96 17.81 11.77 -3.92
N LEU A 97 17.55 10.74 -4.73
CA LEU A 97 17.59 10.85 -6.19
C LEU A 97 16.52 11.81 -6.75
N CYS A 98 15.37 11.92 -6.09
CA CYS A 98 14.37 12.92 -6.46
C CYS A 98 14.90 14.34 -6.24
N ALA A 99 15.57 14.59 -5.12
CA ALA A 99 16.17 15.89 -4.83
C ALA A 99 17.24 16.25 -5.87
N ASP A 100 18.14 15.31 -6.20
CA ASP A 100 19.22 15.52 -7.16
C ASP A 100 18.72 15.81 -8.59
N THR A 101 17.61 15.19 -8.97
CA THR A 101 17.04 15.31 -10.33
C THR A 101 15.95 16.38 -10.45
N SER A 102 15.69 17.16 -9.38
CA SER A 102 14.54 18.08 -9.31
C SER A 102 13.19 17.40 -9.58
N SER A 103 13.09 16.12 -9.24
CA SER A 103 11.87 15.32 -9.33
C SER A 103 11.06 15.46 -8.04
N LYS A 104 9.76 15.18 -8.13
CA LYS A 104 8.84 15.29 -7.01
C LYS A 104 8.58 13.92 -6.40
N LEU A 105 8.89 13.77 -5.12
CA LEU A 105 8.47 12.62 -4.33
C LEU A 105 6.96 12.71 -4.04
N LEU A 106 6.25 11.61 -4.25
CA LEU A 106 4.82 11.49 -3.97
C LEU A 106 4.59 10.97 -2.54
N PRO A 107 3.52 11.42 -1.87
CA PRO A 107 3.18 10.91 -0.55
C PRO A 107 2.77 9.45 -0.66
N ILE A 108 3.27 8.63 0.26
CA ILE A 108 2.89 7.22 0.39
C ILE A 108 2.43 6.91 1.81
N PRO A 109 1.61 5.86 1.98
CA PRO A 109 1.08 5.52 3.29
C PRO A 109 2.20 5.20 4.28
N ARG A 110 1.92 5.45 5.55
CA ARG A 110 2.79 5.09 6.67
C ARG A 110 2.01 4.21 7.63
N CYS A 111 2.68 3.23 8.22
CA CYS A 111 2.10 2.42 9.27
C CYS A 111 1.70 3.31 10.46
N CYS A 112 0.45 3.24 10.88
CA CYS A 112 -0.06 4.05 12.00
C CYS A 112 0.56 3.63 13.36
N ILE A 113 1.18 2.45 13.44
CA ILE A 113 1.84 1.97 14.67
C ILE A 113 3.31 2.36 14.70
N CYS A 114 4.10 1.94 13.70
CA CYS A 114 5.55 2.13 13.71
C CYS A 114 6.06 3.32 12.87
N GLY A 115 5.17 4.02 12.16
CA GLY A 115 5.52 5.16 11.31
C GLY A 115 6.27 4.79 10.02
N ARG A 116 6.67 3.52 9.84
CA ARG A 116 7.40 3.05 8.66
C ARG A 116 6.59 3.30 7.39
N THR A 117 7.30 3.72 6.36
CA THR A 117 6.79 3.89 5.01
C THR A 117 6.32 2.55 4.43
N GLU A 118 5.09 2.50 3.93
CA GLU A 118 4.46 1.26 3.44
C GLU A 118 3.55 1.52 2.23
N PRO A 119 4.04 1.33 0.99
CA PRO A 119 3.25 1.57 -0.22
C PRO A 119 2.07 0.60 -0.36
N PHE A 120 2.16 -0.57 0.28
CA PHE A 120 1.16 -1.63 0.24
C PHE A 120 0.83 -2.12 1.65
N PRO A 121 0.01 -1.38 2.41
CA PRO A 121 -0.41 -1.79 3.75
C PRO A 121 -1.07 -3.16 3.72
N SER A 122 -0.68 -4.05 4.63
CA SER A 122 -1.29 -5.39 4.74
C SER A 122 -2.70 -5.33 5.33
N VAL A 123 -2.96 -4.33 6.17
CA VAL A 123 -4.27 -4.09 6.76
C VAL A 123 -4.63 -2.62 6.65
N ILE A 124 -5.85 -2.36 6.18
CA ILE A 124 -6.43 -1.03 6.12
C ILE A 124 -7.73 -1.04 6.91
N VAL A 125 -7.84 -0.16 7.90
CA VAL A 125 -9.06 0.03 8.69
C VAL A 125 -9.68 1.37 8.31
N ASN A 126 -10.89 1.33 7.78
CA ASN A 126 -11.70 2.50 7.47
C ASN A 126 -12.85 2.63 8.47
N LEU A 127 -13.05 3.83 9.00
CA LEU A 127 -14.24 4.19 9.77
C LEU A 127 -15.13 5.05 8.88
N SER A 128 -16.32 4.55 8.55
CA SER A 128 -17.31 5.26 7.77
C SER A 128 -18.44 5.77 8.66
N ASP A 129 -18.95 6.95 8.35
CA ASP A 129 -20.16 7.47 8.98
C ASP A 129 -21.44 6.80 8.46
N GLU A 130 -22.59 7.32 8.89
CA GLU A 130 -23.90 6.77 8.54
C GLU A 130 -24.25 6.92 7.05
N GLN A 131 -23.56 7.82 6.35
CA GLN A 131 -23.69 8.07 4.91
C GLN A 131 -22.69 7.22 4.10
N GLY A 132 -21.89 6.38 4.78
CA GLY A 132 -20.84 5.57 4.17
C GLY A 132 -19.55 6.32 3.87
N GLN A 133 -19.47 7.61 4.21
CA GLN A 133 -18.29 8.43 3.95
C GLN A 133 -17.16 8.05 4.92
N VAL A 134 -15.98 7.75 4.39
CA VAL A 134 -14.80 7.39 5.20
C VAL A 134 -14.32 8.63 5.95
N ARG A 135 -14.50 8.62 7.28
CA ARG A 135 -14.05 9.69 8.18
C ARG A 135 -12.63 9.48 8.70
N LEU A 136 -12.20 8.22 8.78
CA LEU A 136 -10.87 7.86 9.21
C LEU A 136 -10.37 6.67 8.41
N ARG A 137 -9.12 6.75 7.97
CA ARG A 137 -8.39 5.64 7.36
C ARG A 137 -7.11 5.40 8.16
N ARG A 138 -6.81 4.12 8.41
CA ARG A 138 -5.61 3.66 9.10
C ARG A 138 -4.96 2.57 8.29
N ASP A 139 -3.68 2.75 7.99
CA ASP A 139 -2.87 1.83 7.23
C ASP A 139 -1.86 1.16 8.17
N TYR A 140 -1.72 -0.16 8.10
CA TYR A 140 -0.80 -0.95 8.95
C TYR A 140 0.10 -1.83 8.09
N CYS A 141 1.38 -1.91 8.44
CA CYS A 141 2.34 -2.79 7.76
C CYS A 141 2.19 -4.26 8.20
N ALA A 142 2.76 -5.18 7.42
CA ALA A 142 2.70 -6.61 7.68
C ALA A 142 3.20 -6.99 9.07
N SER A 143 4.33 -6.42 9.50
CA SER A 143 4.93 -6.72 10.80
C SER A 143 4.04 -6.29 11.97
N CYS A 144 3.50 -5.07 11.96
CA CYS A 144 2.60 -4.60 13.03
C CYS A 144 1.23 -5.30 13.00
N ALA A 145 0.76 -5.71 11.82
CA ALA A 145 -0.42 -6.53 11.71
C ALA A 145 -0.20 -7.93 12.29
N ALA A 146 0.93 -8.57 11.99
CA ALA A 146 1.25 -9.90 12.49
C ALA A 146 1.45 -9.94 14.01
N SER A 147 1.97 -8.85 14.62
CA SER A 147 2.13 -8.76 16.07
C SER A 147 0.82 -8.59 16.82
N ALA A 148 -0.27 -8.21 16.14
CA ALA A 148 -1.61 -8.17 16.73
C ALA A 148 -2.14 -9.60 16.89
N THR A 149 -1.82 -10.24 18.01
CA THR A 149 -2.34 -11.56 18.38
C THR A 149 -3.85 -11.48 18.65
N ALA A 150 -4.62 -12.39 18.06
CA ALA A 150 -6.06 -12.45 18.28
C ALA A 150 -6.64 -13.81 17.91
N THR A 151 -7.65 -14.25 18.67
CA THR A 151 -8.42 -15.46 18.35
C THR A 151 -9.59 -15.17 17.41
N THR A 152 -10.04 -13.91 17.36
CA THR A 152 -11.13 -13.46 16.50
C THR A 152 -10.80 -12.18 15.73
N ASN A 153 -11.49 -11.95 14.60
CA ASN A 153 -11.35 -10.70 13.83
C ASN A 153 -11.66 -9.45 14.66
N LYS A 154 -12.58 -9.53 15.63
CA LYS A 154 -12.92 -8.39 16.50
C LYS A 154 -11.77 -8.05 17.43
N GLU A 155 -11.16 -9.07 18.04
CA GLU A 155 -9.97 -8.92 18.89
C GLU A 155 -8.78 -8.38 18.11
N PHE A 156 -8.59 -8.86 16.88
CA PHE A 156 -7.52 -8.42 16.00
C PHE A 156 -7.59 -6.91 15.76
N VAL A 157 -8.76 -6.42 15.35
CA VAL A 157 -8.98 -5.00 15.05
C VAL A 157 -8.86 -4.15 16.30
N ARG A 158 -9.36 -4.64 17.45
CA ARG A 158 -9.20 -3.97 18.74
C ARG A 158 -7.71 -3.86 19.12
N SER A 159 -6.95 -4.95 18.98
CA SER A 159 -5.52 -5.01 19.29
C SER A 159 -4.72 -4.04 18.43
N LEU A 160 -5.02 -3.99 17.12
CA LEU A 160 -4.42 -3.03 16.18
C LEU A 160 -4.69 -1.58 16.57
N LEU A 161 -5.95 -1.22 16.81
CA LEU A 161 -6.33 0.15 17.15
C LEU A 161 -5.81 0.61 18.51
N ALA A 162 -5.75 -0.32 19.48
CA ALA A 162 -5.10 -0.06 20.76
C ALA A 162 -3.60 0.23 20.57
N SER A 163 -2.93 -0.52 19.69
CA SER A 163 -1.49 -0.33 19.39
C SER A 163 -1.19 0.96 18.62
N ASP A 164 -2.13 1.47 17.81
CA ASP A 164 -2.07 2.81 17.17
C ASP A 164 -2.23 3.95 18.21
N GLY A 165 -2.53 3.63 19.47
CA GLY A 165 -2.82 4.64 20.49
C GLY A 165 -4.12 5.41 20.19
N LYS A 166 -5.01 4.84 19.38
CA LYS A 166 -6.27 5.46 18.95
C LYS A 166 -7.45 4.63 19.43
N HIS A 167 -8.08 5.11 20.49
CA HIS A 167 -9.32 4.52 20.96
C HIS A 167 -10.50 4.97 20.07
N ILE A 168 -11.02 4.04 19.27
CA ILE A 168 -12.35 4.21 18.66
C ILE A 168 -13.39 3.88 19.73
N ARG A 169 -14.05 4.91 20.26
CA ARG A 169 -15.15 4.73 21.23
C ARG A 169 -16.23 3.84 20.62
N GLY A 170 -16.74 2.88 21.39
CA GLY A 170 -17.82 1.98 20.98
C GLY A 170 -17.40 0.72 20.23
N ILE A 171 -16.10 0.48 19.99
CA ILE A 171 -15.67 -0.77 19.34
C ILE A 171 -16.00 -2.03 20.15
N GLU A 172 -16.12 -1.89 21.47
CA GLU A 172 -16.52 -2.97 22.38
C GLU A 172 -17.97 -3.42 22.13
N GLY A 173 -18.87 -2.47 21.87
CA GLY A 173 -20.26 -2.71 21.46
C GLY A 173 -20.43 -3.08 19.98
N ALA A 174 -19.34 -3.08 19.20
CA ALA A 174 -19.43 -3.31 17.77
C ALA A 174 -19.92 -4.74 17.47
N GLN A 175 -20.97 -4.82 16.65
CA GLN A 175 -21.53 -6.08 16.18
C GLN A 175 -20.96 -6.40 14.81
N LEU A 176 -20.48 -7.63 14.66
CA LEU A 176 -20.01 -8.13 13.38
C LEU A 176 -21.19 -8.26 12.43
N VAL A 177 -21.22 -7.45 11.38
CA VAL A 177 -22.30 -7.44 10.39
C VAL A 177 -22.01 -8.44 9.29
N ARG A 178 -20.73 -8.67 9.01
CA ARG A 178 -20.32 -9.58 7.96
C ARG A 178 -19.03 -10.31 8.32
N ARG A 179 -19.10 -11.65 8.32
CA ARG A 179 -17.93 -12.53 8.40
C ARG A 179 -17.17 -12.55 7.08
N ARG A 180 -15.86 -12.85 7.15
CA ARG A 180 -14.99 -13.02 6.00
C ARG A 180 -15.56 -14.11 5.07
N SER A 181 -15.71 -13.79 3.78
CA SER A 181 -16.13 -14.73 2.74
C SER A 181 -15.38 -14.34 1.46
N GLY A 182 -14.33 -15.11 1.13
CA GLY A 182 -13.41 -14.80 0.02
C GLY A 182 -12.65 -13.47 0.22
N ASN A 183 -12.53 -12.69 -0.86
CA ASN A 183 -11.87 -11.36 -0.92
C ASN A 183 -12.69 -10.20 -0.33
N ARG A 184 -13.73 -10.46 0.46
CA ARG A 184 -14.60 -9.40 0.98
C ARG A 184 -14.11 -8.86 2.34
N PRO A 185 -14.10 -7.53 2.54
CA PRO A 185 -13.64 -6.92 3.79
C PRO A 185 -14.58 -7.28 4.95
N ILE A 186 -14.01 -7.30 6.14
CA ILE A 186 -14.75 -7.53 7.38
C ILE A 186 -15.44 -6.22 7.76
N ARG A 187 -16.71 -6.29 8.18
CA ARG A 187 -17.49 -5.10 8.54
C ARG A 187 -18.11 -5.23 9.93
N PHE A 188 -17.96 -4.19 10.74
CA PHE A 188 -18.56 -4.06 12.05
C PHE A 188 -19.44 -2.81 12.11
N LYS A 189 -20.63 -2.94 12.71
CA LYS A 189 -21.49 -1.78 13.02
C LYS A 189 -21.26 -1.40 14.47
N ILE A 190 -21.07 -0.10 14.71
CA ILE A 190 -20.99 0.48 16.04
C ILE A 190 -22.33 1.16 16.33
N SER A 191 -23.03 0.66 17.34
CA SER A 191 -24.17 1.34 17.95
C SER A 191 -23.63 2.40 18.92
N ARG A 192 -24.19 3.61 18.86
CA ARG A 192 -23.85 4.68 19.82
C ARG A 192 -24.37 4.35 21.21
#